data_AF-A0A517ZIH9-F1
#
_entry.id   AF-A0A517ZIH9-F1
#
_cell.length_a   1.000
_cell.length_b   1.000
_cell.length_c   1.000
_cell.angle_alpha   90.00
_cell.angle_beta   90.00
_cell.angle_gamma   90.00
#
_symmetry.space_group_name_H-M   'P 1'
#
loop_
_entity.id
_entity.type
_entity.pdbx_description
1 polymer ?
#
loop_
_entity_poly.entity_id
_entity_poly.type
_entity_poly.pdbx_seq_one_letter_code
_entity_poly.pdbx_strand_id
1 'polypeptide(L)'
;MYFTAIIALCVGLPVSWLISEFQSQRWIRIALGCCAIGMCYLVALGVGKTEHWNANAWYGSASKELVDTTILELEAGQTDKVIQELRALQSKFQPTYETRARYDELVEEYVTGLGHEPTDGI
;
A
#
# COMPACT_ATOMS: atom_id res chain seq x y z
N MET A 1 15.09 -3.45 -14.46
CA MET A 1 16.24 -4.39 -14.37
C MET A 1 16.15 -5.31 -13.14
N TYR A 2 15.84 -4.80 -11.94
CA TYR A 2 15.72 -5.62 -10.73
C TYR A 2 14.57 -6.63 -10.74
N PHE A 3 13.41 -6.26 -11.30
CA PHE A 3 12.24 -7.13 -11.36
C PHE A 3 12.50 -8.43 -12.15
N THR A 4 13.18 -8.32 -13.30
CA THR A 4 13.56 -9.46 -14.12
C THR A 4 14.55 -10.39 -13.40
N ALA A 5 15.49 -9.82 -12.64
CA ALA A 5 16.42 -10.60 -11.82
C ALA A 5 15.73 -11.34 -10.66
N ILE A 6 14.74 -10.71 -10.02
CA ILE A 6 13.93 -11.34 -8.97
C ILE A 6 13.12 -12.50 -9.54
N ILE A 7 12.47 -12.32 -10.70
CA ILE A 7 11.74 -13.41 -11.37
C ILE A 7 12.69 -14.55 -11.74
N ALA A 8 13.84 -14.23 -12.32
CA ALA A 8 14.85 -15.23 -12.67
C ALA A 8 15.35 -16.00 -11.43
N LEU A 9 15.49 -15.34 -10.29
CA LEU A 9 15.82 -15.97 -9.01
C LEU A 9 14.66 -16.83 -8.48
N CYS A 10 13.42 -16.32 -8.52
CA CYS A 10 12.22 -17.00 -8.02
C CYS A 10 11.96 -18.31 -8.76
N VAL A 11 12.27 -18.36 -10.05
CA VAL A 11 12.08 -19.54 -10.90
C VAL A 11 13.34 -20.39 -10.93
N GLY A 12 14.51 -19.76 -11.06
CA GLY A 12 15.79 -20.44 -11.20
C GLY A 12 16.20 -21.22 -9.97
N LEU A 13 15.91 -20.72 -8.76
CA LEU A 13 16.33 -21.35 -7.50
C LEU A 13 15.53 -22.64 -7.19
N PRO A 14 14.19 -22.67 -7.32
CA PRO A 14 13.42 -23.91 -7.22
C PRO A 14 13.75 -24.93 -8.30
N VAL A 15 13.98 -24.48 -9.54
CA VAL A 15 14.38 -25.38 -10.64
C VAL A 15 15.77 -25.96 -10.38
N SER A 16 16.73 -25.16 -9.94
CA SER A 16 18.07 -25.62 -9.58
C SER A 16 18.05 -26.59 -8.39
N TRP A 17 17.19 -26.34 -7.40
CA TRP A 17 16.97 -27.26 -6.29
C TRP A 17 16.38 -28.59 -6.78
N LEU A 18 15.37 -28.56 -7.66
CA LEU A 18 14.79 -29.77 -8.24
C LEU A 18 15.82 -30.57 -9.05
N ILE A 19 16.66 -29.90 -9.84
CA ILE A 19 17.76 -30.55 -10.58
C ILE A 19 18.77 -31.20 -9.62
N SER A 20 19.03 -30.56 -8.47
CA SER A 20 19.96 -31.10 -7.45
C SER A 20 19.46 -32.39 -6.78
N GLU A 21 18.15 -32.66 -6.82
CA GLU A 21 17.56 -33.89 -6.27
C GLU A 21 18.07 -35.14 -7.00
N PHE A 22 18.37 -35.00 -8.29
CA PHE A 22 18.91 -36.07 -9.14
C PHE A 22 20.43 -36.27 -8.99
N GLN A 23 21.11 -35.47 -8.17
CA GLN A 23 22.54 -35.59 -7.89
C GLN A 23 22.79 -36.24 -6.52
N SER A 24 23.89 -37.00 -6.39
CA SER A 24 24.22 -37.69 -5.13
C SER A 24 24.72 -36.75 -4.01
N GLN A 25 25.02 -35.49 -4.35
CA GLN A 25 25.62 -34.52 -3.44
C GLN A 25 24.58 -33.95 -2.48
N ARG A 26 24.38 -34.64 -1.35
CA ARG A 26 23.42 -34.30 -0.30
C ARG A 26 23.53 -32.85 0.21
N TRP A 27 24.74 -32.31 0.31
CA TRP A 27 24.97 -30.97 0.86
C TRP A 27 24.45 -29.86 -0.06
N ILE A 28 24.57 -30.02 -1.39
CA ILE A 28 24.08 -29.06 -2.39
C ILE A 28 22.56 -28.95 -2.30
N ARG A 29 21.87 -30.08 -2.16
CA ARG A 29 20.41 -30.15 -2.02
C ARG A 29 19.90 -29.43 -0.77
N ILE A 30 20.57 -29.63 0.37
CA ILE A 30 20.23 -28.95 1.62
C ILE A 30 20.48 -27.44 1.49
N ALA A 31 21.63 -27.03 0.95
CA ALA A 31 21.95 -25.62 0.75
C ALA A 31 20.94 -24.92 -0.17
N LEU A 32 20.62 -25.49 -1.33
CA LEU A 32 19.62 -24.96 -2.25
C LEU A 32 18.22 -24.91 -1.63
N GLY A 33 17.84 -25.92 -0.85
CA GLY A 33 16.54 -25.95 -0.15
C GLY A 33 16.44 -24.84 0.89
N CYS A 34 17.48 -24.64 1.70
CA CYS A 34 17.55 -23.53 2.65
C CYS A 34 17.51 -22.16 1.95
N CYS A 35 18.22 -22.01 0.83
CA CYS A 35 18.19 -20.78 0.03
C CYS A 35 16.80 -20.53 -0.56
N ALA A 36 16.08 -21.56 -1.03
CA ALA A 36 14.73 -21.42 -1.55
C ALA A 36 13.74 -20.97 -0.47
N ILE A 37 13.78 -21.59 0.72
CA ILE A 37 12.93 -21.20 1.86
C ILE A 37 13.26 -19.76 2.30
N GLY A 38 14.55 -19.44 2.45
CA GLY A 38 14.99 -18.10 2.81
C GLY A 38 14.56 -17.04 1.80
N MET A 39 14.59 -17.37 0.52
CA MET A 39 14.10 -16.50 -0.54
C MET A 39 12.59 -16.22 -0.41
N CYS A 40 11.77 -17.26 -0.20
CA CYS A 40 10.33 -17.09 0.00
C CYS A 40 10.03 -16.12 1.17
N TYR A 41 10.78 -16.26 2.27
CA TYR A 41 10.66 -15.38 3.43
C TYR A 41 11.04 -13.92 3.10
N LEU A 42 12.14 -13.71 2.38
CA LEU A 42 12.59 -12.37 1.98
C LEU A 42 11.59 -11.69 1.03
N VAL A 43 11.01 -12.44 0.09
CA VAL A 43 9.97 -11.92 -0.82
C VAL A 43 8.74 -11.51 -0.01
N ALA A 44 8.27 -12.36 0.91
CA ALA A 44 7.13 -12.04 1.76
C ALA A 44 7.36 -10.77 2.62
N LEU A 45 8.55 -10.64 3.22
CA LEU A 45 8.92 -9.43 3.97
C LEU A 45 9.01 -8.19 3.07
N GLY A 46 9.56 -8.34 1.86
CA GLY A 46 9.66 -7.26 0.89
C GLY A 46 8.28 -6.74 0.49
N VAL A 47 7.41 -7.65 0.05
CA VAL A 47 6.04 -7.32 -0.38
C VAL A 47 5.22 -6.73 0.76
N GLY A 48 5.26 -7.34 1.95
CA GLY A 48 4.51 -6.84 3.11
C GLY A 48 4.96 -5.45 3.55
N LYS A 49 6.26 -5.14 3.49
CA LYS A 49 6.76 -3.78 3.77
C LYS A 49 6.33 -2.78 2.70
N THR A 50 6.44 -3.12 1.41
CA THR A 50 6.01 -2.22 0.34
C THR A 50 4.52 -1.92 0.40
N GLU A 51 3.69 -2.92 0.71
CA GLU A 51 2.24 -2.74 0.86
C GLU A 51 1.92 -1.84 2.06
N HIS A 52 2.59 -2.03 3.19
CA HIS A 52 2.40 -1.18 4.37
C HIS A 52 2.85 0.26 4.12
N TRP A 53 3.95 0.47 3.40
CA TRP A 53 4.45 1.80 3.07
C TRP A 53 3.54 2.52 2.08
N ASN A 54 3.06 1.80 1.06
CA ASN A 54 2.10 2.33 0.10
C ASN A 54 0.79 2.74 0.78
N ALA A 55 0.26 1.88 1.66
CA ALA A 55 -0.93 2.19 2.43
C ALA A 55 -0.71 3.43 3.31
N ASN A 56 0.41 3.50 4.05
CA ASN A 56 0.70 4.66 4.90
C ASN A 56 0.89 5.97 4.12
N ALA A 57 1.51 5.92 2.95
CA ALA A 57 1.69 7.10 2.10
C ALA A 57 0.34 7.65 1.61
N TRP A 58 -0.55 6.75 1.20
CA TRP A 58 -1.88 7.09 0.71
C TRP A 58 -2.81 7.62 1.81
N TYR A 59 -2.84 6.97 2.99
CA TYR A 59 -3.61 7.51 4.13
C TYR A 59 -3.01 8.83 4.63
N GLY A 60 -1.69 8.94 4.65
CA GLY A 60 -0.99 10.14 5.10
C GLY A 60 -1.25 11.35 4.20
N SER A 61 -1.25 11.17 2.88
CA SER A 61 -1.56 12.24 1.93
C SER A 61 -3.02 12.68 2.04
N ALA A 62 -3.98 11.74 1.98
CA ALA A 62 -5.41 12.04 2.13
C ALA A 62 -5.73 12.73 3.47
N SER A 63 -5.17 12.24 4.59
CA SER A 63 -5.37 12.89 5.88
C SER A 63 -4.76 14.29 5.95
N LYS A 64 -3.60 14.52 5.31
CA LYS A 64 -3.01 15.85 5.23
C LYS A 64 -3.91 16.81 4.45
N GLU A 65 -4.38 16.39 3.28
CA GLU A 65 -5.24 17.21 2.43
C GLU A 65 -6.58 17.55 3.10
N LEU A 66 -7.18 16.58 3.78
CA LEU A 66 -8.37 16.79 4.60
C LEU A 66 -8.15 17.90 5.65
N VAL A 67 -7.05 17.83 6.40
CA VAL A 67 -6.72 18.80 7.45
C VAL A 67 -6.42 20.18 6.86
N ASP A 68 -5.56 20.26 5.86
CA ASP A 68 -5.14 21.51 5.24
C ASP A 68 -6.33 22.25 4.62
N THR A 69 -7.19 21.56 3.87
CA THR A 69 -8.39 22.15 3.25
C THR A 69 -9.40 22.59 4.30
N THR A 70 -9.57 21.80 5.36
CA THR A 70 -10.46 22.17 6.48
C THR A 70 -10.00 23.44 7.17
N ILE A 71 -8.70 23.58 7.45
CA ILE A 71 -8.13 24.77 8.08
C ILE A 71 -8.34 25.99 7.16
N LEU A 72 -8.03 25.84 5.87
CA LEU A 72 -8.18 26.91 4.88
C LEU A 72 -9.62 27.45 4.82
N GLU A 73 -10.61 26.56 4.79
CA GLU A 73 -12.03 26.96 4.72
C GLU A 73 -12.54 27.56 6.03
N LEU A 74 -12.06 27.07 7.18
CA LEU A 74 -12.37 27.68 8.48
C LEU A 74 -11.76 29.09 8.59
N GLU A 75 -10.54 29.30 8.10
CA GLU A 75 -9.89 30.61 8.05
C GLU A 75 -10.61 31.57 7.09
N ALA A 76 -11.20 31.05 6.01
CA ALA A 76 -12.04 31.80 5.08
C ALA A 76 -13.44 32.13 5.65
N GLY A 77 -13.78 31.64 6.85
CA GLY A 77 -15.08 31.85 7.49
C GLY A 77 -16.21 30.97 6.94
N GLN A 78 -15.90 29.93 6.16
CA GLN A 78 -16.88 29.01 5.56
C GLN A 78 -17.26 27.85 6.51
N THR A 79 -17.40 28.14 7.80
CA THR A 79 -17.64 27.13 8.86
C THR A 79 -18.86 26.25 8.59
N ASP A 80 -19.97 26.81 8.10
CA ASP A 80 -21.18 26.03 7.84
C ASP A 80 -20.98 25.03 6.69
N LYS A 81 -20.23 25.43 5.66
CA LYS A 81 -19.90 24.57 4.51
C LYS A 81 -18.99 23.43 4.94
N VAL A 82 -17.96 23.72 5.73
CA VAL A 82 -17.06 22.72 6.33
C VAL A 82 -17.85 21.71 7.17
N ILE A 83 -18.75 22.18 8.03
CA ILE A 83 -19.58 21.30 8.88
C ILE A 83 -20.49 20.41 8.01
N GLN A 84 -21.08 20.95 6.96
CA GLN A 84 -21.91 20.19 6.03
C GLN A 84 -21.12 19.07 5.35
N GLU A 85 -19.98 19.40 4.76
CA GLU A 85 -19.15 18.41 4.05
C GLU A 85 -18.52 17.39 4.99
N LEU A 86 -18.09 17.79 6.21
CA LEU A 86 -17.61 16.85 7.22
C LEU A 86 -18.69 15.88 7.69
N ARG A 87 -19.96 16.32 7.79
CA ARG A 87 -21.08 15.43 8.10
C ARG A 87 -21.35 14.45 6.95
N ALA A 88 -21.26 14.90 5.71
CA ALA A 88 -21.38 14.04 4.54
C ALA A 88 -20.26 12.97 4.54
N LEU A 89 -19.02 13.39 4.77
CA LEU A 89 -17.85 12.52 4.93
C LEU A 89 -18.07 11.49 6.04
N GLN A 90 -18.49 11.93 7.24
CA GLN A 90 -18.76 11.07 8.38
C GLN A 90 -19.84 10.02 8.08
N SER A 91 -20.89 10.40 7.36
CA SER A 91 -22.00 9.49 7.04
C SER A 91 -21.57 8.34 6.11
N LYS A 92 -20.62 8.62 5.21
CA LYS A 92 -20.08 7.67 4.23
C LYS A 92 -18.89 6.87 4.78
N PHE A 93 -18.17 7.43 5.75
CA PHE A 93 -17.03 6.78 6.37
C PHE A 93 -17.47 5.70 7.37
N GLN A 94 -17.66 4.48 6.86
CA GLN A 94 -17.94 3.28 7.65
C GLN A 94 -16.78 2.28 7.52
N PRO A 95 -15.67 2.49 8.25
CA PRO A 95 -14.53 1.60 8.17
C PRO A 95 -14.91 0.23 8.74
N THR A 96 -14.80 -0.81 7.92
CA THR A 96 -14.85 -2.21 8.38
C THR A 96 -13.47 -2.83 8.24
N TYR A 97 -13.22 -3.93 8.96
CA TYR A 97 -11.92 -4.62 8.90
C TYR A 97 -11.60 -5.16 7.49
N GLU A 98 -12.64 -5.49 6.72
CA GLU A 98 -12.53 -6.08 5.37
C GLU A 98 -12.55 -5.04 4.26
N THR A 99 -13.22 -3.90 4.48
CA THR A 99 -13.27 -2.79 3.53
C THR A 99 -12.46 -1.67 4.13
N ARG A 100 -11.17 -1.59 3.76
CA ARG A 100 -10.42 -0.34 3.81
C ARG A 100 -11.18 0.65 2.94
N ALA A 101 -12.17 1.32 3.54
CA ALA A 101 -13.06 2.25 2.88
C ALA A 101 -12.16 3.21 2.10
N ARG A 102 -12.48 3.40 0.81
CA ARG A 102 -11.76 4.23 -0.17
C ARG A 102 -11.67 5.66 0.36
N TYR A 103 -10.81 5.85 1.36
CA TYR A 103 -10.76 7.02 2.22
C TYR A 103 -10.16 8.20 1.47
N ASP A 104 -9.23 7.93 0.56
CA ASP A 104 -8.81 8.88 -0.46
C ASP A 104 -9.98 9.47 -1.21
N GLU A 105 -10.90 8.65 -1.74
CA GLU A 105 -12.01 9.12 -2.57
C GLU A 105 -13.05 9.87 -1.74
N LEU A 106 -13.22 9.44 -0.49
CA LEU A 106 -14.07 10.16 0.45
C LEU A 106 -13.48 11.54 0.78
N VAL A 107 -12.16 11.65 0.92
CA VAL A 107 -11.46 12.93 1.09
C VAL A 107 -11.49 13.76 -0.20
N GLU A 108 -11.30 13.14 -1.35
CA GLU A 108 -11.38 13.78 -2.68
C GLU A 108 -12.76 14.41 -2.90
N GLU A 109 -13.82 13.68 -2.55
CA GLU A 109 -15.20 14.16 -2.61
C GLU A 109 -15.43 15.33 -1.64
N TYR A 110 -14.85 15.27 -0.43
CA TYR A 110 -14.90 16.36 0.54
C TYR A 110 -14.20 17.63 0.01
N VAL A 111 -12.98 17.50 -0.53
CA VAL A 111 -12.19 18.61 -1.10
C VAL A 111 -12.93 19.23 -2.30
N THR A 112 -13.48 18.37 -3.16
CA THR A 112 -14.30 18.79 -4.31
C THR A 112 -15.59 19.49 -3.88
N GLY A 113 -16.26 19.01 -2.83
CA GLY A 113 -17.45 19.64 -2.25
C GLY A 113 -17.17 21.05 -1.70
N LEU A 114 -15.94 21.28 -1.23
CA LEU A 114 -15.46 22.59 -0.82
C LEU A 114 -15.06 23.48 -2.01
N GLY A 115 -14.93 22.94 -3.21
CA GLY A 115 -14.63 23.67 -4.44
C GLY A 115 -13.14 23.77 -4.76
N HIS A 116 -12.31 22.93 -4.14
CA HIS A 116 -10.89 22.80 -4.44
C HIS A 116 -10.63 21.62 -5.37
N GLU A 117 -9.59 21.71 -6.19
CA GLU A 117 -9.10 20.56 -6.95
C GLU A 117 -8.31 19.65 -6.01
N PRO A 118 -8.59 18.33 -6.00
CA PRO A 118 -7.81 17.39 -5.22
C PRO A 118 -6.38 17.35 -5.74
N THR A 119 -5.42 17.36 -4.84
CA THR A 119 -4.01 17.23 -5.16
C THR A 119 -3.70 15.77 -5.46
N ASP A 120 -3.38 15.47 -6.73
CA ASP A 120 -2.96 14.13 -7.18
C ASP A 120 -1.92 13.54 -6.22
N GLY A 121 -2.35 12.57 -5.40
CA GLY A 121 -1.48 11.83 -4.50
C GLY A 121 -0.44 11.04 -5.31
N ILE A 122 0.85 11.36 -5.10
CA ILE A 122 2.00 10.63 -5.67
C ILE A 122 2.06 9.22 -5.09
#